data_AF-A0A0A2WJB3-F1
#
_entry.id   AF-A0A0A2WJB3-F1
#
_cell.length_a   1.000
_cell.length_b   1.000
_cell.length_c   1.000
_cell.angle_alpha   90.00
_cell.angle_beta   90.00
_cell.angle_gamma   90.00
#
_symmetry.space_group_name_H-M   'P 1'
#
loop_
_entity.id
_entity.type
_entity.pdbx_description
1 polymer ?
#
loop_
_entity_poly.entity_id
_entity_poly.type
_entity_poly.pdbx_seq_one_letter_code
_entity_poly.pdbx_strand_id
1 'polypeptide(L)'
;MQKHGVALALFAALFTGLTALVNELTKPTIAQQSALQQKMLFDQVIADDVYDNPIQDSCLLVKDSPLGKGARHIYVARKGDKPVAVVMEATAPDGYSGAIQILVAADFNGTILGTRVTEHHETPGLGDKIELRLSDWITHFANKRIQGNNDQAWAVQKDGGQFTQFTGATITPRALLGLCPLLAVTSTATNALGLGLATTLVLTLTNGTISALRRWVPAEIRIPVYVLIIASVVSIVQMLINAYAFGLYQSLGIFIPLIVTNCIVVGRAEAYAAKASVPYAALDGFATGLGATSAMFVLGSIREIIGNGTLFDGADGLLGNWAKVLRIEVFHTDTPFLLAMLPPGAFIGLGPPRPRKCRRGRQCREGLMNNSKRVEILTRLRDNNPHPTTELNFSSPFELLIAVLLSAQATDVSVNKATAKLYPVANTPATMLALGVDGVKEYIKTIGLFNSKAENVIKTCRMLLELHGGEVPEDRAALEALPGVGRKTANVVLNTAFGWPTIAVDTHIFRVCNRTQFAAGKNVEQVEEKLLKVVPAEFKVDCHHWLILHGRYTCIARKPRCGSCIIEDLCEFKEKVEA
;
A
#
# COMPACT_ATOMS: atom_id res chain seq x y z
N MET A 1 30.62 10.10 13.81
CA MET A 1 29.18 9.81 14.03
C MET A 1 28.52 10.78 15.01
N GLN A 2 29.08 11.02 16.21
CA GLN A 2 28.44 11.89 17.23
C GLN A 2 28.13 13.33 16.77
N LYS A 3 29.06 14.01 16.08
CA LYS A 3 28.83 15.41 15.61
C LYS A 3 27.65 15.56 14.64
N HIS A 4 27.48 14.63 13.71
CA HIS A 4 26.36 14.66 12.76
C HIS A 4 25.02 14.28 13.42
N GLY A 5 25.06 13.40 14.43
CA GLY A 5 23.89 13.07 15.23
C GLY A 5 23.34 14.27 16.00
N VAL A 6 24.23 15.06 16.62
CA VAL A 6 23.84 16.30 17.33
C VAL A 6 23.25 17.33 16.39
N ALA A 7 23.85 17.55 15.21
CA ALA A 7 23.33 18.48 14.21
C ALA A 7 21.91 18.08 13.76
N LEU A 8 21.69 16.78 13.46
CA LEU A 8 20.38 16.29 13.07
C LEU A 8 19.34 16.45 14.19
N ALA A 9 19.72 16.18 15.44
CA ALA A 9 18.84 16.35 16.61
C ALA A 9 18.43 17.80 16.82
N LEU A 10 19.34 18.77 16.61
CA LEU A 10 19.02 20.20 16.69
C LEU A 10 18.03 20.63 15.62
N PHE A 11 18.22 20.17 14.37
CA PHE A 11 17.25 20.43 13.30
C PHE A 11 15.89 19.80 13.62
N ALA A 12 15.86 18.56 14.11
CA ALA A 12 14.63 17.89 14.52
C ALA A 12 13.91 18.70 15.61
N ALA A 13 14.60 19.10 16.67
CA ALA A 13 14.02 19.90 17.76
C ALA A 13 13.44 21.24 17.26
N LEU A 14 14.18 21.95 16.40
CA LEU A 14 13.74 23.23 15.83
C LEU A 14 12.45 23.08 15.02
N PHE A 15 12.41 22.13 14.09
CA PHE A 15 11.27 21.96 13.20
C PHE A 15 10.06 21.35 13.90
N THR A 16 10.27 20.41 14.82
CA THR A 16 9.19 19.92 15.68
C THR A 16 8.62 21.03 16.56
N GLY A 17 9.46 21.92 17.11
CA GLY A 17 9.02 23.09 17.86
C GLY A 17 8.19 24.06 17.01
N LEU A 18 8.59 24.30 15.76
CA LEU A 18 7.82 25.14 14.83
C LEU A 18 6.45 24.52 14.50
N THR A 19 6.41 23.22 14.20
CA THR A 19 5.13 22.52 13.94
C THR A 19 4.23 22.52 15.18
N ALA A 20 4.79 22.32 16.38
CA ALA A 20 4.05 22.39 17.63
C ALA A 20 3.47 23.79 17.89
N LEU A 21 4.23 24.85 17.59
CA LEU A 21 3.73 26.23 17.70
C LEU A 21 2.54 26.48 16.78
N VAL A 22 2.63 26.08 15.52
CA VAL A 22 1.50 26.20 14.57
C VAL A 22 0.31 25.36 15.04
N ASN A 23 0.55 24.20 15.66
CA ASN A 23 -0.51 23.37 16.23
C ASN A 23 -1.28 24.12 17.30
N GLU A 24 -0.57 24.72 18.25
CA GLU A 24 -1.22 25.44 19.34
C GLU A 24 -2.01 26.66 18.83
N LEU A 25 -1.51 27.35 17.80
CA LEU A 25 -2.20 28.48 17.18
C LEU A 25 -3.43 28.07 16.36
N THR A 26 -3.40 26.91 15.71
CA THR A 26 -4.49 26.44 14.82
C THR A 26 -5.54 25.60 15.53
N LYS A 27 -5.20 24.99 16.66
CA LYS A 27 -6.09 24.15 17.49
C LYS A 27 -7.48 24.75 17.76
N PRO A 28 -7.65 26.02 18.18
CA PRO A 28 -8.98 26.56 18.45
C PRO A 28 -9.83 26.66 17.17
N THR A 29 -9.24 27.09 16.05
CA THR A 29 -9.94 27.20 14.77
C THR A 29 -10.34 25.84 14.22
N ILE A 30 -9.45 24.85 14.30
CA ILE A 30 -9.73 23.47 13.89
C ILE A 30 -10.87 22.89 14.73
N ALA A 31 -10.86 23.12 16.05
CA ALA A 31 -11.91 22.67 16.95
C ALA A 31 -13.27 23.30 16.58
N GLN A 32 -13.29 24.59 16.26
CA GLN A 32 -14.50 25.29 15.82
C GLN A 32 -15.04 24.73 14.49
N GLN A 33 -14.18 24.48 13.50
CA GLN A 33 -14.58 23.89 12.22
C GLN A 33 -15.12 22.46 12.40
N SER A 34 -14.46 21.66 13.22
CA SER A 34 -14.91 20.31 13.55
C SER A 34 -16.28 20.32 14.24
N ALA A 35 -16.50 21.25 15.18
CA ALA A 35 -17.79 21.41 15.85
C ALA A 35 -18.89 21.84 14.87
N LEU A 36 -18.62 22.78 13.96
CA LEU A 36 -19.57 23.18 12.93
C LEU A 36 -19.95 22.01 12.01
N GLN A 37 -18.98 21.20 11.58
CA GLN A 37 -19.26 20.02 10.75
C GLN A 37 -20.09 18.99 11.52
N GLN A 38 -19.75 18.72 12.78
CA GLN A 38 -20.51 17.79 13.60
C GLN A 38 -21.96 18.25 13.75
N LYS A 39 -22.19 19.56 13.90
CA LYS A 39 -23.54 20.14 13.88
C LYS A 39 -24.27 19.82 12.58
N MET A 40 -23.64 20.11 11.44
CA MET A 40 -24.22 19.85 10.12
C MET A 40 -24.56 18.38 9.91
N LEU A 41 -23.79 17.45 10.48
CA LEU A 41 -24.10 16.02 10.43
C LEU A 41 -25.30 15.65 11.31
N PHE A 42 -25.46 16.29 12.47
CA PHE A 42 -26.60 16.10 13.36
C PHE A 42 -27.90 16.63 12.74
N ASP A 43 -27.86 17.82 12.14
CA ASP A 43 -28.99 18.47 11.44
C ASP A 43 -29.44 17.65 10.21
N GLN A 44 -28.59 16.75 9.70
CA GLN A 44 -28.93 15.83 8.61
C GLN A 44 -29.64 14.55 9.05
N VAL A 45 -29.53 14.16 10.33
CA VAL A 45 -30.15 12.94 10.87
C VAL A 45 -31.35 13.21 11.76
N ILE A 46 -31.44 14.41 12.34
CA ILE A 46 -32.60 14.88 13.11
C ILE A 46 -33.03 16.21 12.51
N ALA A 47 -34.32 16.35 12.21
CA ALA A 47 -34.85 17.61 11.71
C ALA A 47 -34.78 18.72 12.79
N ASP A 48 -34.43 19.93 12.38
CA ASP A 48 -34.22 21.09 13.26
C ASP A 48 -35.44 21.49 14.10
N ASP A 49 -36.65 21.08 13.72
CA ASP A 49 -37.89 21.38 14.44
C ASP A 49 -38.17 20.44 15.63
N VAL A 50 -37.43 19.34 15.71
CA VAL A 50 -37.61 18.29 16.71
C VAL A 50 -36.95 18.64 18.05
N TYR A 51 -35.92 19.48 18.06
CA TYR A 51 -35.11 19.76 19.26
C TYR A 51 -34.74 21.25 19.40
N ASP A 52 -34.38 21.70 20.60
CA ASP A 52 -34.03 23.11 20.88
C ASP A 52 -32.72 23.29 21.68
N ASN A 53 -32.07 22.20 22.11
CA ASN A 53 -30.80 22.24 22.81
C ASN A 53 -29.58 22.12 21.87
N PRO A 54 -28.39 22.63 22.25
CA PRO A 54 -27.14 22.29 21.58
C PRO A 54 -26.79 20.82 21.85
N ILE A 55 -27.06 19.94 20.87
CA ILE A 55 -26.83 18.48 20.97
C ILE A 55 -25.36 18.13 21.26
N GLN A 56 -24.41 18.97 20.84
CA GLN A 56 -22.98 18.74 21.03
C GLN A 56 -22.57 18.72 22.52
N ASP A 57 -23.26 19.51 23.34
CA ASP A 57 -22.95 19.64 24.77
C ASP A 57 -23.54 18.49 25.60
N SER A 58 -24.44 17.68 25.03
CA SER A 58 -25.10 16.56 25.70
C SER A 58 -24.43 15.20 25.42
N CYS A 59 -23.11 15.20 25.25
CA CYS A 59 -22.31 14.01 25.00
C CYS A 59 -22.20 13.12 26.25
N LEU A 60 -22.70 11.89 26.14
CA LEU A 60 -22.61 10.83 27.15
C LEU A 60 -21.80 9.67 26.60
N LEU A 61 -20.85 9.18 27.40
CA LEU A 61 -20.09 7.98 27.08
C LEU A 61 -20.80 6.76 27.64
N VAL A 62 -21.36 5.92 26.77
CA VAL A 62 -22.10 4.71 27.17
C VAL A 62 -21.33 3.47 26.77
N LYS A 63 -21.17 2.54 27.72
CA LYS A 63 -20.55 1.24 27.50
C LYS A 63 -21.60 0.17 27.73
N ASP A 64 -22.23 -0.28 26.66
CA ASP A 64 -23.25 -1.31 26.70
C ASP A 64 -23.01 -2.34 25.58
N SER A 65 -23.28 -3.61 25.87
CA SER A 65 -23.03 -4.74 24.95
C SER A 65 -23.75 -4.61 23.60
N PRO A 66 -24.97 -4.02 23.49
CA PRO A 66 -25.66 -3.82 22.21
C PRO A 66 -25.02 -2.77 21.30
N LEU A 67 -24.22 -1.85 21.85
CA LEU A 67 -23.52 -0.78 21.09
C LEU A 67 -22.18 -1.26 20.50
N GLY A 68 -21.90 -2.56 20.61
CA GLY A 68 -20.68 -3.20 20.13
C GLY A 68 -19.53 -3.16 21.14
N LYS A 69 -18.32 -3.50 20.69
CA LYS A 69 -17.13 -3.49 21.54
C LYS A 69 -16.63 -2.06 21.75
N GLY A 70 -16.64 -1.59 22.99
CA GLY A 70 -16.06 -0.30 23.39
C GLY A 70 -17.06 0.64 24.07
N ALA A 71 -16.58 1.81 24.47
CA ALA A 71 -17.45 2.90 24.92
C ALA A 71 -17.82 3.77 23.70
N ARG A 72 -19.07 4.22 23.60
CA ARG A 72 -19.59 5.00 22.48
C ARG A 72 -20.10 6.35 22.94
N HIS A 73 -19.90 7.37 22.12
CA HIS A 73 -20.49 8.68 22.35
C HIS A 73 -21.95 8.66 21.89
N ILE A 74 -22.79 9.16 22.77
CA ILE A 74 -24.22 9.31 22.58
C ILE A 74 -24.57 10.77 22.84
N TYR A 75 -25.26 11.41 21.91
CA TYR A 75 -25.69 12.79 22.02
C TYR A 75 -27.20 12.86 22.13
N VAL A 76 -27.71 13.55 23.14
CA VAL A 76 -29.14 13.57 23.45
C VAL A 76 -29.77 14.86 22.93
N ALA A 77 -30.75 14.72 22.04
CA ALA A 77 -31.60 15.80 21.58
C ALA A 77 -32.79 15.96 22.53
N ARG A 78 -33.04 17.21 22.94
CA ARG A 78 -34.08 17.60 23.90
C ARG A 78 -34.94 18.70 23.29
N LYS A 79 -36.21 18.72 23.69
CA LYS A 79 -37.15 19.82 23.44
C LYS A 79 -37.60 20.34 24.79
N GLY A 80 -37.13 21.52 25.18
CA GLY A 80 -37.09 21.97 26.56
C GLY A 80 -36.25 21.03 27.42
N ASP A 81 -36.80 20.55 28.54
CA ASP A 81 -36.12 19.61 29.45
C ASP A 81 -36.35 18.12 29.12
N LYS A 82 -37.16 17.80 28.11
CA LYS A 82 -37.51 16.41 27.79
C LYS A 82 -36.62 15.84 26.68
N PRO A 83 -36.00 14.66 26.88
CA PRO A 83 -35.26 13.98 25.83
C PRO A 83 -36.25 13.42 24.79
N VAL A 84 -36.04 13.77 23.53
CA VAL A 84 -36.94 13.40 22.41
C VAL A 84 -36.29 12.43 21.44
N ALA A 85 -34.97 12.55 21.25
CA ALA A 85 -34.21 11.70 20.36
C ALA A 85 -32.76 11.58 20.82
N VAL A 86 -32.06 10.62 20.24
CA VAL A 86 -30.66 10.33 20.54
C VAL A 86 -29.91 10.10 19.25
N VAL A 87 -28.72 10.69 19.15
CA VAL A 87 -27.75 10.46 18.08
C VAL A 87 -26.64 9.57 18.64
N MET A 88 -26.37 8.46 17.97
CA MET A 88 -25.37 7.48 18.39
C MET A 88 -24.33 7.25 17.29
N GLU A 89 -23.07 7.13 17.69
CA GLU A 89 -22.00 6.67 16.82
C GLU A 89 -21.96 5.14 16.81
N ALA A 90 -22.25 4.56 15.66
CA ALA A 90 -22.18 3.12 15.39
C ALA A 90 -21.01 2.81 14.45
N THR A 91 -20.44 1.61 14.59
CA THR A 91 -19.40 1.12 13.68
C THR A 91 -19.85 -0.21 13.09
N ALA A 92 -19.85 -0.32 11.77
CA ALA A 92 -19.93 -1.61 11.09
C ALA A 92 -18.51 -2.16 10.90
N PRO A 93 -18.09 -3.19 11.65
CA PRO A 93 -16.70 -3.64 11.69
C PRO A 93 -16.28 -4.45 10.47
N ASP A 94 -17.23 -5.06 9.76
CA ASP A 94 -16.98 -6.07 8.72
C ASP A 94 -16.91 -5.50 7.29
N GLY A 95 -16.52 -4.22 7.14
CA GLY A 95 -16.24 -3.67 5.82
C GLY A 95 -15.01 -4.33 5.18
N TYR A 96 -15.03 -4.47 3.85
CA TYR A 96 -13.96 -5.11 3.07
C TYR A 96 -12.64 -4.35 3.16
N SER A 97 -12.70 -3.02 3.19
CA SER A 97 -11.51 -2.15 3.25
C SER A 97 -11.28 -1.50 4.62
N GLY A 98 -12.11 -1.81 5.61
CA GLY A 98 -12.02 -1.29 6.97
C GLY A 98 -13.39 -1.07 7.60
N ALA A 99 -13.40 -0.63 8.85
CA ALA A 99 -14.63 -0.33 9.56
C ALA A 99 -15.33 0.91 8.98
N ILE A 100 -16.67 0.87 8.90
CA ILE A 100 -17.50 1.98 8.44
C ILE A 100 -18.10 2.67 9.66
N GLN A 101 -17.88 3.98 9.79
CA GLN A 101 -18.43 4.79 10.87
C GLN A 101 -19.75 5.42 10.43
N ILE A 102 -20.78 5.23 11.25
CA ILE A 102 -22.15 5.61 10.94
C ILE A 102 -22.73 6.37 12.12
N LEU A 103 -23.38 7.47 11.84
CA LEU A 103 -24.22 8.23 12.75
C LEU A 103 -25.67 7.75 12.59
N VAL A 104 -26.31 7.35 13.69
CA VAL A 104 -27.70 6.91 13.70
C VAL A 104 -28.48 7.75 14.68
N ALA A 105 -29.56 8.39 14.22
CA ALA A 105 -30.51 9.08 15.08
C ALA A 105 -31.76 8.22 15.27
N ALA A 106 -32.20 8.07 16.52
CA ALA A 106 -33.41 7.35 16.87
C ALA A 106 -34.21 8.06 17.97
N ASP A 107 -35.53 7.91 17.93
CA ASP A 107 -36.41 8.30 19.02
C ASP A 107 -36.44 7.23 20.13
N PHE A 108 -37.04 7.57 21.28
CA PHE A 108 -37.20 6.63 22.40
C PHE A 108 -38.31 5.58 22.18
N ASN A 109 -39.03 5.64 21.06
CA ASN A 109 -40.07 4.66 20.68
C ASN A 109 -39.54 3.55 19.73
N GLY A 110 -38.24 3.60 19.41
CA GLY A 110 -37.56 2.65 18.52
C GLY A 110 -37.66 3.00 17.03
N THR A 111 -38.03 4.23 16.69
CA THR A 111 -38.05 4.75 15.31
C THR A 111 -36.72 5.37 14.96
N ILE A 112 -36.12 4.97 13.85
CA ILE A 112 -34.91 5.62 13.31
C ILE A 112 -35.33 6.88 12.57
N LEU A 113 -34.82 8.03 13.02
CA LEU A 113 -35.09 9.34 12.42
C LEU A 113 -34.23 9.57 11.18
N GLY A 114 -32.97 9.11 11.22
CA GLY A 114 -32.05 9.26 10.11
C GLY A 114 -30.71 8.58 10.35
N THR A 115 -29.98 8.34 9.27
CA THR A 115 -28.67 7.69 9.29
C THR A 115 -27.70 8.38 8.34
N ARG A 116 -26.44 8.49 8.74
CA ARG A 116 -25.40 9.13 7.94
C ARG A 116 -24.07 8.42 8.10
N VAL A 117 -23.36 8.16 7.01
CA VAL A 117 -21.97 7.69 7.09
C VAL A 117 -21.07 8.89 7.36
N THR A 118 -20.22 8.78 8.37
CA THR A 118 -19.26 9.81 8.76
C THR A 118 -17.88 9.54 8.17
N GLU A 119 -17.46 8.27 8.12
CA GLU A 119 -16.19 7.85 7.54
C GLU A 119 -16.29 6.42 6.97
N HIS A 120 -15.74 6.22 5.77
CA HIS A 120 -15.54 4.89 5.20
C HIS A 120 -14.34 4.90 4.27
N HIS A 121 -13.72 3.74 4.07
CA HIS A 121 -12.59 3.53 3.15
C HIS A 121 -12.93 2.47 2.11
N GLU A 122 -14.21 2.32 1.80
CA GLU A 122 -14.67 1.25 0.93
C GLU A 122 -14.18 1.40 -0.51
N THR A 123 -14.26 0.30 -1.24
CA THR A 123 -13.68 0.25 -2.57
C THR A 123 -14.56 1.00 -3.57
N PRO A 124 -13.98 1.88 -4.43
CA PRO A 124 -14.78 2.67 -5.35
C PRO A 124 -15.69 1.85 -6.26
N GLY A 125 -16.92 2.33 -6.46
CA GLY A 125 -17.95 1.63 -7.23
C GLY A 125 -19.11 1.15 -6.37
N LEU A 126 -19.20 -0.16 -6.11
CA LEU A 126 -20.30 -0.74 -5.32
C LEU A 126 -20.28 -0.29 -3.85
N GLY A 127 -19.10 -0.08 -3.28
CA GLY A 127 -18.93 0.36 -1.89
C GLY A 127 -19.27 1.84 -1.67
N ASP A 128 -19.12 2.69 -2.68
CA ASP A 128 -19.42 4.13 -2.57
C ASP A 128 -20.92 4.44 -2.63
N LYS A 129 -21.78 3.46 -2.93
CA LYS A 129 -23.26 3.63 -2.91
C LYS A 129 -23.81 4.05 -1.55
N ILE A 130 -22.99 3.97 -0.51
CA ILE A 130 -23.33 4.43 0.83
C ILE A 130 -23.22 5.97 0.93
N GLU A 131 -22.54 6.62 -0.02
CA GLU A 131 -22.45 8.08 -0.12
C GLU A 131 -23.66 8.66 -0.87
N LEU A 132 -24.26 9.70 -0.28
CA LEU A 132 -25.47 10.34 -0.82
C LEU A 132 -25.29 11.07 -2.14
N ARG A 133 -24.05 11.34 -2.55
CA ARG A 133 -23.77 11.88 -3.87
C ARG A 133 -23.98 10.85 -5.00
N LEU A 134 -23.98 9.55 -4.66
CA LEU A 134 -24.13 8.44 -5.62
C LEU A 134 -25.45 7.68 -5.46
N SER A 135 -25.93 7.48 -4.24
CA SER A 135 -27.20 6.80 -3.98
C SER A 135 -27.84 7.24 -2.66
N ASP A 136 -29.17 7.23 -2.66
CA ASP A 136 -30.03 7.43 -1.50
C ASP A 136 -30.23 6.17 -0.65
N TRP A 137 -29.48 5.08 -0.91
CA TRP A 137 -29.59 3.82 -0.17
C TRP A 137 -29.52 4.03 1.34
N ILE A 138 -28.57 4.84 1.82
CA ILE A 138 -28.37 5.09 3.25
C ILE A 138 -29.55 5.82 3.90
N THR A 139 -30.39 6.55 3.15
CA THR A 139 -31.56 7.23 3.71
C THR A 139 -32.79 6.32 3.87
N HIS A 140 -32.75 5.10 3.30
CA HIS A 140 -33.88 4.16 3.39
C HIS A 140 -34.09 3.59 4.80
N PHE A 141 -33.13 3.76 5.71
CA PHE A 141 -33.28 3.41 7.12
C PHE A 141 -34.14 4.41 7.90
N ALA A 142 -34.35 5.62 7.37
CA ALA A 142 -35.17 6.63 8.02
C ALA A 142 -36.66 6.22 8.09
N ASN A 143 -37.34 6.63 9.16
CA ASN A 143 -38.73 6.33 9.48
C ASN A 143 -39.06 4.84 9.62
N LYS A 144 -38.05 3.97 9.81
CA LYS A 144 -38.23 2.56 10.10
C LYS A 144 -38.26 2.33 11.61
N ARG A 145 -39.14 1.45 12.08
CA ARG A 145 -39.31 1.11 13.50
C ARG A 145 -38.73 -0.27 13.79
N ILE A 146 -37.98 -0.39 14.87
CA ILE A 146 -37.42 -1.65 15.36
C ILE A 146 -38.43 -2.30 16.29
N GLN A 147 -38.92 -3.51 15.97
CA GLN A 147 -39.94 -4.19 16.77
C GLN A 147 -39.35 -5.19 17.79
N GLY A 148 -38.05 -5.51 17.74
CA GLY A 148 -37.37 -6.35 18.70
C GLY A 148 -35.95 -6.80 18.27
N ASN A 149 -35.29 -7.62 19.10
CA ASN A 149 -33.88 -8.03 18.93
C ASN A 149 -33.60 -8.93 17.70
N ASN A 150 -34.62 -9.38 16.96
CA ASN A 150 -34.46 -10.30 15.83
C ASN A 150 -35.53 -10.05 14.74
N ASP A 151 -35.78 -8.78 14.45
CA ASP A 151 -36.77 -8.34 13.48
C ASP A 151 -36.34 -8.71 12.05
N GLN A 152 -36.99 -9.71 11.45
CA GLN A 152 -36.67 -10.20 10.10
C GLN A 152 -36.86 -9.11 9.02
N ALA A 153 -37.65 -8.06 9.28
CA ALA A 153 -37.77 -6.95 8.34
C ALA A 153 -36.43 -6.21 8.13
N TRP A 154 -35.50 -6.32 9.10
CA TRP A 154 -34.16 -5.74 9.03
C TRP A 154 -33.13 -6.62 8.32
N ALA A 155 -33.51 -7.83 7.90
CA ALA A 155 -32.66 -8.67 7.08
C ALA A 155 -32.45 -8.07 5.67
N VAL A 156 -31.51 -8.64 4.93
CA VAL A 156 -31.31 -8.30 3.52
C VAL A 156 -32.45 -8.89 2.67
N GLN A 157 -32.78 -8.27 1.54
CA GLN A 157 -33.84 -8.72 0.63
C GLN A 157 -33.70 -10.19 0.20
N LYS A 158 -32.46 -10.68 0.06
CA LYS A 158 -32.17 -12.09 -0.26
C LYS A 158 -32.67 -13.06 0.82
N ASP A 159 -32.69 -12.60 2.07
CA ASP A 159 -33.13 -13.37 3.24
C ASP A 159 -34.56 -12.99 3.67
N GLY A 160 -35.32 -12.31 2.80
CA GLY A 160 -36.73 -11.93 3.02
C GLY A 160 -36.96 -10.59 3.74
N GLY A 161 -35.91 -9.79 3.95
CA GLY A 161 -36.04 -8.46 4.57
C GLY A 161 -36.21 -7.31 3.56
N GLN A 162 -36.12 -6.06 4.03
CA GLN A 162 -36.44 -4.88 3.21
C GLN A 162 -35.22 -4.18 2.57
N PHE A 163 -34.00 -4.49 3.01
CA PHE A 163 -32.80 -3.75 2.60
C PHE A 163 -31.99 -4.48 1.52
N THR A 164 -31.60 -3.75 0.47
CA THR A 164 -30.76 -4.30 -0.60
C THR A 164 -29.32 -4.44 -0.13
N GLN A 165 -28.71 -5.61 -0.36
CA GLN A 165 -27.28 -5.84 -0.13
C GLN A 165 -26.51 -5.66 -1.43
N PHE A 166 -25.39 -4.93 -1.38
CA PHE A 166 -24.45 -4.84 -2.49
C PHE A 166 -23.19 -5.63 -2.16
N THR A 167 -22.88 -6.63 -2.98
CA THR A 167 -21.65 -7.44 -2.84
C THR A 167 -20.91 -7.45 -4.16
N GLY A 168 -19.61 -7.14 -4.15
CA GLY A 168 -18.75 -7.21 -5.33
C GLY A 168 -17.31 -7.55 -4.92
N ALA A 169 -16.62 -8.32 -5.74
CA ALA A 169 -15.21 -8.60 -5.55
C ALA A 169 -14.39 -7.52 -6.27
N THR A 170 -13.73 -6.65 -5.51
CA THR A 170 -12.81 -5.67 -6.10
C THR A 170 -11.40 -6.22 -6.07
N ILE A 171 -10.78 -6.37 -7.24
CA ILE A 171 -9.33 -6.61 -7.36
C ILE A 171 -8.64 -5.30 -6.96
N THR A 172 -8.36 -5.12 -5.67
CA THR A 172 -7.64 -3.94 -5.19
C THR A 172 -6.24 -3.92 -5.79
N PRO A 173 -5.84 -2.88 -6.53
CA PRO A 173 -4.48 -2.72 -7.02
C PRO A 173 -3.55 -2.26 -5.88
N ARG A 174 -3.74 -2.74 -4.63
CA ARG A 174 -2.81 -2.47 -3.51
C ARG A 174 -1.40 -3.00 -3.80
N ALA A 175 -1.22 -3.83 -4.83
CA ALA A 175 0.08 -4.22 -5.37
C ALA A 175 0.77 -3.12 -6.24
N LEU A 176 0.09 -2.04 -6.60
CA LEU A 176 0.64 -0.87 -7.30
C LEU A 176 1.11 0.22 -6.31
N LEU A 177 1.61 -0.13 -5.13
CA LEU A 177 2.17 0.82 -4.15
C LEU A 177 3.56 1.36 -4.58
N GLY A 178 3.59 2.00 -5.75
CA GLY A 178 4.67 2.85 -6.25
C GLY A 178 4.15 4.00 -7.12
N LEU A 179 2.82 4.21 -7.16
CA LEU A 179 2.23 5.33 -7.87
C LEU A 179 2.53 6.61 -7.11
N CYS A 180 2.90 7.66 -7.85
CA CYS A 180 2.93 8.99 -7.29
C CYS A 180 1.55 9.23 -6.62
N PRO A 181 1.48 9.56 -5.33
CA PRO A 181 0.23 9.83 -4.60
C PRO A 181 -0.71 10.76 -5.37
N LEU A 182 -0.15 11.68 -6.14
CA LEU A 182 -0.85 12.62 -7.02
C LEU A 182 -1.75 11.94 -8.08
N LEU A 183 -1.43 10.74 -8.54
CA LEU A 183 -2.23 10.04 -9.56
C LEU A 183 -3.52 9.43 -8.99
N ALA A 184 -3.54 9.11 -7.70
CA ALA A 184 -4.73 8.61 -7.03
C ALA A 184 -5.80 9.70 -6.87
N VAL A 185 -5.36 10.95 -6.64
CA VAL A 185 -6.24 12.08 -6.28
C VAL A 185 -6.74 12.88 -7.48
N THR A 186 -6.13 12.69 -8.65
CA THR A 186 -6.51 13.38 -9.90
C THR A 186 -7.74 12.75 -10.58
N SER A 187 -8.70 12.24 -9.81
CA SER A 187 -9.96 11.70 -10.34
C SER A 187 -10.93 12.79 -10.81
N THR A 188 -10.89 13.97 -10.17
CA THR A 188 -11.64 15.17 -10.57
C THR A 188 -10.70 16.35 -10.81
N ALA A 189 -11.13 17.30 -11.65
CA ALA A 189 -10.40 18.54 -11.92
C ALA A 189 -10.23 19.40 -10.65
N THR A 190 -11.25 19.40 -9.78
CA THR A 190 -11.27 20.14 -8.51
C THR A 190 -10.23 19.62 -7.52
N ASN A 191 -10.18 18.31 -7.31
CA ASN A 191 -9.19 17.67 -6.43
C ASN A 191 -7.78 17.78 -7.01
N ALA A 192 -7.64 17.64 -8.34
CA ALA A 192 -6.37 17.84 -9.03
C ALA A 192 -5.82 19.26 -8.84
N LEU A 193 -6.68 20.27 -8.97
CA LEU A 193 -6.32 21.67 -8.76
C LEU A 193 -5.93 21.94 -7.31
N GLY A 194 -6.74 21.49 -6.35
CA GLY A 194 -6.49 21.67 -4.92
C GLY A 194 -5.16 21.06 -4.47
N LEU A 195 -4.88 19.82 -4.88
CA LEU A 195 -3.62 19.15 -4.54
C LEU A 195 -2.42 19.77 -5.25
N GLY A 196 -2.59 20.24 -6.49
CA GLY A 196 -1.55 20.94 -7.23
C GLY A 196 -1.15 22.26 -6.58
N LEU A 197 -2.14 23.09 -6.20
CA LEU A 197 -1.89 24.33 -5.49
C LEU A 197 -1.21 24.10 -4.14
N ALA A 198 -1.66 23.10 -3.37
CA ALA A 198 -1.00 22.70 -2.12
C ALA A 198 0.45 22.26 -2.37
N THR A 199 0.70 21.44 -3.40
CA THR A 199 2.05 20.99 -3.76
C THR A 199 2.95 22.16 -4.20
N THR A 200 2.37 23.14 -4.90
CA THR A 200 3.08 24.36 -5.33
C THR A 200 3.51 25.19 -4.13
N LEU A 201 2.59 25.43 -3.19
CA LEU A 201 2.88 26.14 -1.95
C LEU A 201 3.99 25.43 -1.16
N VAL A 202 3.88 24.10 -0.99
CA VAL A 202 4.91 23.30 -0.32
C VAL A 202 6.25 23.44 -1.03
N LEU A 203 6.32 23.25 -2.35
CA LEU A 203 7.56 23.36 -3.13
C LEU A 203 8.23 24.73 -2.98
N THR A 204 7.45 25.81 -3.05
CA THR A 204 7.96 27.17 -2.87
C THR A 204 8.55 27.37 -1.48
N LEU A 205 7.82 26.98 -0.43
CA LEU A 205 8.25 27.11 0.95
C LEU A 205 9.46 26.23 1.25
N THR A 206 9.43 24.94 0.87
CA THR A 206 10.55 24.02 1.13
C THR A 206 11.81 24.44 0.40
N ASN A 207 11.72 24.86 -0.87
CA ASN A 207 12.91 25.31 -1.61
C ASN A 207 13.48 26.58 -1.01
N GLY A 208 12.63 27.53 -0.59
CA GLY A 208 13.05 28.74 0.11
C GLY A 208 13.77 28.41 1.42
N THR A 209 13.17 27.57 2.28
CA THR A 209 13.73 27.17 3.57
C THR A 209 15.04 26.38 3.42
N ILE A 210 15.09 25.41 2.50
CA ILE A 210 16.31 24.63 2.23
C ILE A 210 17.43 25.54 1.72
N SER A 211 17.12 26.47 0.82
CA SER A 211 18.10 27.43 0.31
C SER A 211 18.61 28.36 1.42
N ALA A 212 17.75 28.77 2.36
CA ALA A 212 18.14 29.62 3.48
C ALA A 212 19.06 28.90 4.48
N LEU A 213 18.74 27.64 4.80
CA LEU A 213 19.48 26.85 5.78
C LEU A 213 20.70 26.13 5.20
N ARG A 214 20.91 26.15 3.88
CA ARG A 214 21.94 25.36 3.18
C ARG A 214 23.36 25.50 3.76
N ARG A 215 23.71 26.67 4.32
CA ARG A 215 25.04 26.94 4.89
C ARG A 215 25.28 26.22 6.22
N TRP A 216 24.23 25.78 6.90
CA TRP A 216 24.30 25.11 8.20
C TRP A 216 24.09 23.59 8.11
N VAL A 217 23.83 23.07 6.91
CA VAL A 217 23.56 21.64 6.69
C VAL A 217 24.85 20.93 6.26
N PRO A 218 25.36 19.96 7.04
CA PRO A 218 26.51 19.15 6.64
C PRO A 218 26.20 18.26 5.43
N ALA A 219 27.18 18.07 4.55
CA ALA A 219 26.99 17.34 3.29
C ALA A 219 26.57 15.88 3.51
N GLU A 220 27.03 15.27 4.59
CA GLU A 220 26.83 13.85 4.92
C GLU A 220 25.40 13.53 5.35
N ILE A 221 24.66 14.51 5.88
CA ILE A 221 23.29 14.35 6.40
C ILE A 221 22.26 15.23 5.69
N ARG A 222 22.61 15.75 4.51
CA ARG A 222 21.76 16.70 3.76
C ARG A 222 20.38 16.13 3.40
N ILE A 223 20.33 14.87 2.93
CA ILE A 223 19.07 14.23 2.51
C ILE A 223 18.13 14.05 3.72
N PRO A 224 18.56 13.47 4.85
CA PRO A 224 17.74 13.42 6.06
C PRO A 224 17.22 14.79 6.51
N VAL A 225 18.06 15.83 6.49
CA VAL A 225 17.65 17.18 6.89
C VAL A 225 16.62 17.77 5.93
N TYR A 226 16.79 17.57 4.61
CA TYR A 226 15.79 18.05 3.64
C TYR A 226 14.45 17.34 3.80
N VAL A 227 14.44 16.02 4.00
CA VAL A 227 13.21 15.26 4.24
C VAL A 227 12.51 15.75 5.51
N LEU A 228 13.26 16.05 6.58
CA LEU A 228 12.72 16.63 7.81
C LEU A 228 12.10 18.02 7.57
N ILE A 229 12.77 18.90 6.83
CA ILE A 229 12.25 20.23 6.46
C ILE A 229 10.95 20.08 5.67
N ILE A 230 10.96 19.21 4.66
CA ILE A 230 9.79 18.95 3.81
C ILE A 230 8.62 18.43 4.66
N ALA A 231 8.87 17.45 5.53
CA ALA A 231 7.85 16.89 6.43
C ALA A 231 7.21 17.97 7.29
N SER A 232 8.02 18.84 7.87
CA SER A 232 7.56 19.88 8.80
C SER A 232 6.75 20.95 8.09
N VAL A 233 7.19 21.38 6.89
CA VAL A 233 6.44 22.33 6.05
C VAL A 233 5.12 21.72 5.59
N VAL A 234 5.11 20.46 5.16
CA VAL A 234 3.88 19.76 4.76
C VAL A 234 2.90 19.68 5.93
N SER A 235 3.34 19.32 7.13
CA SER A 235 2.48 19.28 8.32
C SER A 235 1.91 20.65 8.66
N ILE A 236 2.72 21.72 8.60
CA ILE A 236 2.25 23.09 8.83
C ILE A 236 1.16 23.46 7.80
N VAL A 237 1.41 23.21 6.51
CA VAL A 237 0.43 23.48 5.45
C VAL A 237 -0.84 22.66 5.66
N GLN A 238 -0.73 21.39 6.04
CA GLN A 238 -1.87 20.52 6.33
C GLN A 238 -2.76 21.10 7.44
N MET A 239 -2.15 21.59 8.52
CA MET A 239 -2.88 22.15 9.66
C MET A 239 -3.53 23.49 9.31
N LEU A 240 -2.87 24.32 8.51
CA LEU A 240 -3.45 25.56 7.99
C LEU A 240 -4.64 25.28 7.05
N ILE A 241 -4.54 24.27 6.18
CA ILE A 241 -5.65 23.85 5.33
C ILE A 241 -6.81 23.33 6.19
N ASN A 242 -6.54 22.53 7.23
CA ASN A 242 -7.57 22.07 8.17
C ASN A 242 -8.27 23.25 8.88
N ALA A 243 -7.51 24.25 9.30
CA ALA A 243 -8.04 25.41 10.01
C ALA A 243 -8.86 26.37 9.11
N TYR A 244 -8.38 26.64 7.89
CA TYR A 244 -8.91 27.74 7.06
C TYR A 244 -9.60 27.29 5.76
N ALA A 245 -9.38 26.05 5.33
CA ALA A 245 -9.92 25.49 4.09
C ALA A 245 -10.42 24.06 4.33
N PHE A 246 -11.33 23.91 5.30
CA PHE A 246 -11.75 22.61 5.82
C PHE A 246 -12.40 21.69 4.76
N GLY A 247 -13.19 22.24 3.83
CA GLY A 247 -13.73 21.48 2.70
C GLY A 247 -12.63 20.87 1.82
N LEU A 248 -11.53 21.59 1.60
CA LEU A 248 -10.35 21.08 0.90
C LEU A 248 -9.63 20.00 1.71
N TYR A 249 -9.58 20.16 3.04
CA TYR A 249 -9.00 19.16 3.94
C TYR A 249 -9.77 17.84 3.91
N GLN A 250 -11.10 17.85 3.86
CA GLN A 250 -11.89 16.61 3.77
C GLN A 250 -11.57 15.80 2.51
N SER A 251 -11.42 16.48 1.37
CA SER A 251 -11.13 15.82 0.09
C SER A 251 -9.67 15.38 -0.05
N LEU A 252 -8.72 16.16 0.49
CA LEU A 252 -7.28 15.97 0.24
C LEU A 252 -6.48 15.50 1.46
N GLY A 253 -7.05 15.52 2.66
CA GLY A 253 -6.34 15.44 3.94
C GLY A 253 -5.46 14.21 4.10
N ILE A 254 -5.92 13.05 3.61
CA ILE A 254 -5.18 11.78 3.62
C ILE A 254 -3.95 11.83 2.68
N PHE A 255 -4.02 12.63 1.63
CA PHE A 255 -2.99 12.70 0.59
C PHE A 255 -1.95 13.80 0.83
N ILE A 256 -2.25 14.82 1.63
CA ILE A 256 -1.31 15.91 1.95
C ILE A 256 0.00 15.36 2.57
N PRO A 257 -0.01 14.45 3.57
CA PRO A 257 1.23 13.86 4.12
C PRO A 257 2.08 13.13 3.07
N LEU A 258 1.48 12.62 1.99
CA LEU A 258 2.19 11.90 0.95
C LEU A 258 3.05 12.84 0.07
N ILE A 259 2.81 14.16 0.12
CA ILE A 259 3.66 15.18 -0.51
C ILE A 259 5.10 15.08 0.01
N VAL A 260 5.30 14.66 1.27
CA VAL A 260 6.63 14.49 1.88
C VAL A 260 7.50 13.52 1.10
N THR A 261 6.89 12.44 0.63
CA THR A 261 7.58 11.39 -0.13
C THR A 261 7.64 11.65 -1.63
N ASN A 262 7.19 12.82 -2.08
CA ASN A 262 7.12 13.11 -3.50
C ASN A 262 8.52 13.37 -4.09
N CYS A 263 8.87 12.58 -5.11
CA CYS A 263 10.15 12.67 -5.82
C CYS A 263 10.43 14.06 -6.41
N ILE A 264 9.40 14.83 -6.80
CA ILE A 264 9.60 16.19 -7.32
C ILE A 264 10.12 17.13 -6.23
N VAL A 265 9.59 17.00 -5.01
CA VAL A 265 9.93 17.88 -3.88
C VAL A 265 11.36 17.59 -3.43
N VAL A 266 11.68 16.31 -3.17
CA VAL A 266 13.04 15.90 -2.80
C VAL A 266 14.04 16.16 -3.93
N GLY A 267 13.67 15.89 -5.18
CA GLY A 267 14.53 16.08 -6.34
C GLY A 267 14.86 17.54 -6.63
N ARG A 268 13.90 18.46 -6.55
CA ARG A 268 14.15 19.91 -6.73
C ARG A 268 14.96 20.48 -5.56
N ALA A 269 14.69 20.02 -4.34
CA ALA A 269 15.47 20.40 -3.17
C ALA A 269 16.97 20.08 -3.35
N GLU A 270 17.29 18.87 -3.79
CA GLU A 270 18.67 18.43 -3.99
C GLU A 270 19.33 19.07 -5.23
N ALA A 271 18.62 19.10 -6.35
CA ALA A 271 19.19 19.50 -7.64
C ALA A 271 19.39 21.01 -7.77
N TYR A 272 18.48 21.82 -7.21
CA TYR A 272 18.47 23.27 -7.40
C TYR A 272 18.50 24.06 -6.08
N ALA A 273 17.57 23.81 -5.14
CA ALA A 273 17.41 24.65 -3.94
C ALA A 273 18.68 24.69 -3.06
N ALA A 274 19.40 23.57 -2.98
CA ALA A 274 20.65 23.47 -2.24
C ALA A 274 21.80 24.33 -2.82
N LYS A 275 21.69 24.80 -4.07
CA LYS A 275 22.75 25.54 -4.79
C LYS A 275 22.36 26.98 -5.12
N ALA A 276 21.07 27.28 -5.28
CA ALA A 276 20.56 28.60 -5.64
C ALA A 276 20.39 29.53 -4.42
N SER A 277 20.25 30.84 -4.64
CA SER A 277 19.84 31.78 -3.58
C SER A 277 18.35 31.63 -3.26
N VAL A 278 17.93 32.10 -2.07
CA VAL A 278 16.55 31.97 -1.56
C VAL A 278 15.48 32.42 -2.57
N PRO A 279 15.54 33.63 -3.18
CA PRO A 279 14.51 34.07 -4.10
C PRO A 279 14.46 33.21 -5.38
N TYR A 280 15.61 32.81 -5.93
CA TYR A 280 15.63 31.94 -7.11
C TYR A 280 15.14 30.52 -6.79
N ALA A 281 15.47 30.00 -5.61
CA ALA A 281 14.99 28.70 -5.16
C ALA A 281 13.46 28.69 -4.94
N ALA A 282 12.92 29.74 -4.33
CA ALA A 282 11.48 29.91 -4.14
C ALA A 282 10.74 30.06 -5.48
N LEU A 283 11.27 30.88 -6.39
CA LEU A 283 10.72 31.06 -7.75
C LEU A 283 10.75 29.75 -8.55
N ASP A 284 11.83 28.97 -8.43
CA ASP A 284 11.93 27.65 -9.04
C ASP A 284 10.89 26.67 -8.49
N GLY A 285 10.71 26.66 -7.17
CA GLY A 285 9.67 25.86 -6.51
C GLY A 285 8.27 26.25 -6.99
N PHE A 286 8.01 27.55 -7.09
CA PHE A 286 6.74 28.09 -7.59
C PHE A 286 6.48 27.72 -9.05
N ALA A 287 7.44 27.96 -9.94
CA ALA A 287 7.30 27.65 -11.37
C ALA A 287 7.15 26.14 -11.63
N THR A 288 7.95 25.33 -10.92
CA THR A 288 7.84 23.85 -11.02
C THR A 288 6.51 23.36 -10.48
N GLY A 289 6.05 23.92 -9.35
CA GLY A 289 4.75 23.62 -8.76
C GLY A 289 3.58 23.98 -9.67
N LEU A 290 3.60 25.18 -10.28
CA LEU A 290 2.58 25.58 -11.25
C LEU A 290 2.59 24.66 -12.48
N GLY A 291 3.75 24.29 -12.99
CA GLY A 291 3.86 23.32 -14.08
C GLY A 291 3.23 21.96 -13.72
N ALA A 292 3.48 21.47 -12.50
CA ALA A 292 2.87 20.23 -12.00
C ALA A 292 1.35 20.38 -11.79
N THR A 293 0.90 21.53 -11.27
CA THR A 293 -0.52 21.85 -11.08
C THR A 293 -1.26 21.85 -12.41
N SER A 294 -0.74 22.52 -13.43
CA SER A 294 -1.34 22.54 -14.77
C SER A 294 -1.42 21.14 -15.37
N ALA A 295 -0.36 20.34 -15.23
CA ALA A 295 -0.36 18.95 -15.71
C ALA A 295 -1.40 18.08 -14.98
N MET A 296 -1.50 18.21 -13.65
CA MET A 296 -2.51 17.50 -12.86
C MET A 296 -3.93 17.95 -13.19
N PHE A 297 -4.15 19.26 -13.36
CA PHE A 297 -5.44 19.80 -13.72
C PHE A 297 -5.91 19.28 -15.08
N VAL A 298 -5.05 19.31 -16.10
CA VAL A 298 -5.37 18.74 -17.42
C VAL A 298 -5.72 17.26 -17.33
N LEU A 299 -4.92 16.48 -16.59
CA LEU A 299 -5.19 15.05 -16.39
C LEU A 299 -6.51 14.81 -15.65
N GLY A 300 -6.76 15.57 -14.57
CA GLY A 300 -7.99 15.49 -13.78
C GLY A 300 -9.22 15.83 -14.60
N SER A 301 -9.17 16.90 -15.39
CA SER A 301 -10.26 17.29 -16.30
C SER A 301 -10.54 16.21 -17.35
N ILE A 302 -9.52 15.64 -17.97
CA ILE A 302 -9.70 14.55 -18.95
C ILE A 302 -10.34 13.33 -18.28
N ARG A 303 -9.87 12.95 -17.09
CA ARG A 303 -10.37 11.79 -16.35
C ARG A 303 -11.80 12.00 -15.86
N GLU A 304 -12.14 13.20 -15.41
CA GLU A 304 -13.48 13.54 -14.96
C GLU A 304 -14.48 13.51 -16.12
N ILE A 305 -14.12 14.12 -17.26
CA ILE A 305 -14.96 14.12 -18.46
C ILE A 305 -15.18 12.68 -18.94
N ILE A 306 -14.13 11.86 -19.07
CA ILE A 306 -14.27 10.48 -19.54
C ILE A 306 -14.99 9.59 -18.52
N GLY A 307 -14.77 9.82 -17.22
CA GLY A 307 -15.31 9.00 -16.14
C GLY A 307 -16.78 9.26 -15.85
N ASN A 308 -17.15 10.52 -15.67
CA ASN A 308 -18.48 10.96 -15.22
C ASN A 308 -19.26 11.77 -16.25
N GLY A 309 -18.63 12.24 -17.33
CA GLY A 309 -19.26 13.18 -18.26
C GLY A 309 -19.41 14.60 -17.70
N THR A 310 -18.78 14.90 -16.56
CA THR A 310 -18.83 16.22 -15.89
C THR A 310 -17.46 16.89 -15.86
N LEU A 311 -17.47 18.19 -15.62
CA LEU A 311 -16.29 18.99 -15.31
C LEU A 311 -16.59 19.91 -14.12
N PHE A 312 -15.61 20.04 -13.21
CA PHE A 312 -15.73 20.83 -11.98
C PHE A 312 -16.76 20.29 -10.98
N ASP A 313 -16.98 18.99 -10.97
CA ASP A 313 -17.82 18.36 -9.95
C ASP A 313 -17.19 18.53 -8.55
N GLY A 314 -18.00 18.95 -7.58
CA GLY A 314 -17.57 19.30 -6.23
C GLY A 314 -16.79 20.61 -6.08
N ALA A 315 -16.84 21.52 -7.06
CA ALA A 315 -16.15 22.82 -6.98
C ALA A 315 -16.63 23.71 -5.82
N ASP A 316 -17.86 23.49 -5.36
CA ASP A 316 -18.46 24.17 -4.20
C ASP A 316 -17.75 23.83 -2.89
N GLY A 317 -17.17 22.64 -2.76
CA GLY A 317 -16.34 22.26 -1.61
C GLY A 317 -15.00 23.00 -1.55
N LEU A 318 -14.49 23.50 -2.69
CA LEU A 318 -13.18 24.16 -2.80
C LEU A 318 -13.27 25.68 -2.84
N LEU A 319 -14.26 26.23 -3.56
CA LEU A 319 -14.40 27.66 -3.79
C LEU A 319 -15.61 28.26 -3.06
N GLY A 320 -16.46 27.44 -2.44
CA GLY A 320 -17.67 27.85 -1.75
C GLY A 320 -18.92 27.80 -2.66
N ASN A 321 -20.08 28.12 -2.08
CA ASN A 321 -21.39 27.89 -2.72
C ASN A 321 -21.58 28.55 -4.10
N TRP A 322 -20.87 29.63 -4.41
CA TRP A 322 -20.94 30.28 -5.73
C TRP A 322 -20.40 29.39 -6.86
N ALA A 323 -19.49 28.47 -6.55
CA ALA A 323 -18.85 27.60 -7.52
C ALA A 323 -19.73 26.42 -7.96
N LYS A 324 -20.94 26.26 -7.41
CA LYS A 324 -21.94 25.33 -7.97
C LYS A 324 -22.27 25.64 -9.44
N VAL A 325 -22.15 26.91 -9.83
CA VAL A 325 -22.40 27.38 -11.21
C VAL A 325 -21.29 26.95 -12.18
N LEU A 326 -20.10 26.58 -11.67
CA LEU A 326 -18.97 26.15 -12.50
C LEU A 326 -19.09 24.69 -12.98
N ARG A 327 -20.04 23.92 -12.43
CA ARG A 327 -20.26 22.54 -12.85
C ARG A 327 -20.81 22.51 -14.28
N ILE A 328 -20.08 21.86 -15.17
CA ILE A 328 -20.47 21.68 -16.56
C ILE A 328 -20.74 20.19 -16.80
N GLU A 329 -21.94 19.86 -17.27
CA GLU A 329 -22.28 18.52 -17.75
C GLU A 329 -22.05 18.47 -19.26
N VAL A 330 -21.09 17.63 -19.69
CA VAL A 330 -20.65 17.53 -21.09
C VAL A 330 -21.47 16.47 -21.84
N PHE A 331 -21.79 15.35 -21.18
CA PHE A 331 -22.67 14.30 -21.70
C PHE A 331 -23.24 13.44 -20.57
N HIS A 332 -24.48 12.98 -20.72
CA HIS A 332 -25.09 12.03 -19.79
C HIS A 332 -24.47 10.64 -19.95
N THR A 333 -24.00 10.07 -18.85
CA THR A 333 -23.43 8.73 -18.81
C THR A 333 -24.23 7.88 -17.83
N ASP A 334 -24.91 6.83 -18.31
CA ASP A 334 -25.74 5.95 -17.47
C ASP A 334 -24.90 5.09 -16.50
N THR A 335 -23.61 4.89 -16.81
CA THR A 335 -22.66 4.19 -15.93
C THR A 335 -21.29 4.87 -15.96
N PRO A 336 -20.70 5.23 -14.80
CA PRO A 336 -19.38 5.87 -14.78
C PRO A 336 -18.32 4.91 -15.31
N PHE A 337 -17.44 5.41 -16.20
CA PHE A 337 -16.34 4.61 -16.74
C PHE A 337 -15.23 4.47 -15.68
N LEU A 338 -15.42 3.50 -14.78
CA LEU A 338 -14.58 3.23 -13.61
C LEU A 338 -13.08 3.17 -13.92
N LEU A 339 -12.69 2.66 -15.09
CA LEU A 339 -11.29 2.58 -15.49
C LEU A 339 -10.62 3.95 -15.64
N ALA A 340 -11.33 4.99 -16.10
CA ALA A 340 -10.79 6.35 -16.18
C ALA A 340 -10.65 7.01 -14.81
N MET A 341 -11.56 6.67 -13.89
CA MET A 341 -11.57 7.23 -12.53
C MET A 341 -10.51 6.59 -11.62
N LEU A 342 -10.21 5.31 -11.82
CA LEU A 342 -9.20 4.59 -11.04
C LEU A 342 -7.76 4.97 -11.46
N PRO A 343 -6.74 4.69 -10.62
CA PRO A 343 -5.34 4.99 -10.93
C PRO A 343 -4.81 4.50 -12.30
N PRO A 344 -5.27 3.35 -12.86
CA PRO A 344 -4.93 2.95 -14.23
C PRO A 344 -5.31 3.99 -15.31
N GLY A 345 -6.42 4.72 -15.14
CA GLY A 345 -6.83 5.77 -16.07
C GLY A 345 -5.83 6.92 -16.15
N ALA A 346 -5.19 7.26 -15.02
CA ALA A 346 -4.13 8.27 -14.95
C ALA A 346 -2.91 7.88 -15.80
N PHE A 347 -2.56 6.60 -15.83
CA PHE A 347 -1.46 6.08 -16.64
C PHE A 347 -1.75 6.07 -18.12
N ILE A 348 -2.98 5.75 -18.50
CA ILE A 348 -3.41 5.78 -19.89
C ILE A 348 -3.40 7.24 -20.37
N GLY A 349 -3.90 8.17 -19.56
CA GLY A 349 -3.96 9.60 -19.88
C GLY A 349 -2.60 10.30 -19.98
N LEU A 350 -1.66 10.02 -19.08
CA LEU A 350 -0.28 10.53 -19.16
C LEU A 350 0.57 9.82 -20.23
N GLY A 351 0.04 8.74 -20.79
CA GLY A 351 0.79 7.73 -21.53
C GLY A 351 1.63 6.87 -20.56
N PRO A 352 1.87 5.59 -20.88
CA PRO A 352 2.86 4.80 -20.15
C PRO A 352 4.16 5.61 -20.15
N PRO A 353 4.91 5.67 -19.04
CA PRO A 353 6.18 6.40 -19.02
C PRO A 353 6.95 5.93 -20.23
N ARG A 354 7.08 6.79 -21.24
CA ARG A 354 7.92 6.48 -22.39
C ARG A 354 9.24 6.16 -21.73
N PRO A 355 9.77 4.92 -21.84
CA PRO A 355 11.10 4.65 -21.34
C PRO A 355 11.90 5.77 -21.97
N ARG A 356 12.52 6.65 -21.14
CA ARG A 356 13.34 7.73 -21.66
C ARG A 356 14.23 7.04 -22.66
N LYS A 357 13.93 7.19 -23.95
CA LYS A 357 14.76 6.64 -25.02
C LYS A 357 16.04 7.37 -24.74
N CYS A 358 17.01 6.62 -24.21
CA CYS A 358 18.34 7.11 -24.01
C CYS A 358 18.71 7.73 -25.35
N ARG A 359 18.77 9.07 -25.37
CA ARG A 359 18.95 9.83 -26.60
C ARG A 359 20.42 9.70 -26.91
N ARG A 360 20.79 8.55 -27.47
CA ARG A 360 22.09 8.23 -28.05
C ARG A 360 21.91 7.01 -28.94
N GLY A 361 21.57 7.29 -30.19
CA GLY A 361 21.93 6.42 -31.30
C GLY A 361 23.44 6.31 -31.34
N ARG A 362 23.97 5.23 -30.74
CA ARG A 362 25.25 4.58 -31.09
C ARG A 362 25.60 3.33 -30.28
N GLN A 363 24.79 2.89 -29.33
CA GLN A 363 25.15 1.71 -28.50
C GLN A 363 23.94 0.87 -28.10
N CYS A 364 23.31 0.20 -29.07
CA CYS A 364 22.40 -0.93 -28.83
C CYS A 364 22.85 -2.15 -29.67
N ARG A 365 24.16 -2.44 -29.62
CA ARG A 365 24.75 -3.64 -30.22
C ARG A 365 25.90 -4.20 -29.36
N GLU A 366 25.81 -4.05 -28.05
CA GLU A 366 26.77 -4.65 -27.10
C GLU A 366 26.03 -5.62 -26.17
N GLY A 367 26.47 -6.88 -26.16
CA GLY A 367 26.32 -7.78 -25.02
C GLY A 367 25.16 -8.78 -25.05
N LEU A 368 25.04 -9.60 -26.10
CA LEU A 368 24.48 -10.94 -25.89
C LEU A 368 25.67 -11.86 -25.61
N MET A 369 25.80 -12.31 -24.36
CA MET A 369 26.83 -13.26 -23.98
C MET A 369 26.75 -14.50 -24.90
N ASN A 370 27.89 -14.94 -25.44
CA ASN A 370 27.93 -16.07 -26.39
C ASN A 370 27.65 -17.40 -25.66
N ASN A 371 27.15 -18.41 -26.38
CA ASN A 371 26.86 -19.73 -25.82
C ASN A 371 28.11 -20.39 -25.21
N SER A 372 29.26 -20.29 -25.89
CA SER A 372 30.55 -20.77 -25.35
C SER A 372 30.89 -20.18 -23.98
N LYS A 373 30.67 -18.87 -23.76
CA LYS A 373 30.86 -18.23 -22.44
C LYS A 373 29.88 -18.75 -21.39
N ARG A 374 28.63 -19.04 -21.77
CA ARG A 374 27.63 -19.61 -20.83
C ARG A 374 28.05 -21.00 -20.36
N VAL A 375 28.47 -21.85 -21.29
CA VAL A 375 28.95 -23.20 -20.98
C VAL A 375 30.17 -23.10 -20.06
N GLU A 376 31.14 -22.24 -20.37
CA GLU A 376 32.32 -22.05 -19.53
C GLU A 376 31.95 -21.58 -18.10
N ILE A 377 31.01 -20.64 -17.95
CA ILE A 377 30.52 -20.21 -16.63
C ILE A 377 29.92 -21.40 -15.86
N LEU A 378 29.09 -22.21 -16.52
CA LEU A 378 28.46 -23.39 -15.89
C LEU A 378 29.52 -24.44 -15.52
N THR A 379 30.51 -24.68 -16.38
CA THR A 379 31.64 -25.58 -16.12
C THR A 379 32.40 -25.15 -14.86
N ARG A 380 32.77 -23.87 -14.74
CA ARG A 380 33.47 -23.37 -13.54
C ARG A 380 32.63 -23.46 -12.27
N LEU A 381 31.32 -23.24 -12.37
CA LEU A 381 30.40 -23.41 -11.24
C LEU A 381 30.30 -24.87 -10.80
N ARG A 382 30.23 -25.80 -11.77
CA ARG A 382 30.24 -27.25 -11.54
C ARG A 382 31.55 -27.70 -10.91
N ASP A 383 32.70 -27.29 -11.45
CA ASP A 383 34.00 -27.73 -10.96
C ASP A 383 34.28 -27.20 -9.54
N ASN A 384 33.77 -26.01 -9.22
CA ASN A 384 33.85 -25.44 -7.87
C ASN A 384 32.90 -26.10 -6.86
N ASN A 385 31.71 -26.54 -7.30
CA ASN A 385 30.74 -27.24 -6.46
C ASN A 385 29.98 -28.29 -7.29
N PRO A 386 30.47 -29.54 -7.37
CA PRO A 386 29.90 -30.55 -8.27
C PRO A 386 28.45 -30.94 -7.98
N HIS A 387 28.03 -30.86 -6.71
CA HIS A 387 26.68 -31.24 -6.27
C HIS A 387 26.08 -30.11 -5.41
N PRO A 388 25.65 -29.00 -6.03
CA PRO A 388 25.10 -27.88 -5.28
C PRO A 388 23.70 -28.26 -4.78
N THR A 389 23.44 -27.99 -3.50
CA THR A 389 22.13 -28.29 -2.90
C THR A 389 21.65 -27.10 -2.06
N THR A 390 20.40 -27.20 -1.60
CA THR A 390 19.79 -26.23 -0.69
C THR A 390 20.54 -26.18 0.65
N GLU A 391 20.51 -25.02 1.30
CA GLU A 391 21.06 -24.85 2.65
C GLU A 391 20.04 -25.21 3.75
N LEU A 392 18.83 -25.60 3.35
CA LEU A 392 17.80 -26.12 4.27
C LEU A 392 18.07 -27.59 4.57
N ASN A 393 18.01 -27.97 5.84
CA ASN A 393 18.19 -29.35 6.27
C ASN A 393 16.87 -30.14 6.09
N PHE A 394 16.93 -31.25 5.36
CA PHE A 394 15.80 -32.15 5.13
C PHE A 394 16.31 -33.58 4.88
N SER A 395 15.45 -34.55 5.18
CA SER A 395 15.67 -35.98 4.90
C SER A 395 14.59 -36.61 4.01
N SER A 396 13.47 -35.89 3.79
CA SER A 396 12.36 -36.32 2.94
C SER A 396 11.76 -35.15 2.14
N PRO A 397 11.05 -35.41 1.02
CA PRO A 397 10.34 -34.37 0.26
C PRO A 397 9.35 -33.57 1.12
N PHE A 398 8.72 -34.22 2.10
CA PHE A 398 7.82 -33.55 3.06
C PHE A 398 8.58 -32.57 3.95
N GLU A 399 9.72 -32.99 4.52
CA GLU A 399 10.56 -32.09 5.33
C GLU A 399 11.07 -30.90 4.51
N LEU A 400 11.39 -31.10 3.23
CA LEU A 400 11.76 -29.99 2.36
C LEU A 400 10.58 -29.03 2.14
N LEU A 401 9.40 -29.55 1.82
CA LEU A 401 8.20 -28.73 1.58
C LEU A 401 7.88 -27.84 2.79
N ILE A 402 7.91 -28.41 4.00
CA ILE A 402 7.68 -27.66 5.23
C ILE A 402 8.79 -26.63 5.46
N ALA A 403 10.06 -26.98 5.25
CA ALA A 403 11.18 -26.06 5.40
C ALA A 403 11.05 -24.85 4.45
N VAL A 404 10.67 -25.08 3.19
CA VAL A 404 10.48 -24.00 2.21
C VAL A 404 9.26 -23.14 2.57
N LEU A 405 8.15 -23.72 3.02
CA LEU A 405 7.01 -22.95 3.56
C LEU A 405 7.42 -22.02 4.73
N LEU A 406 8.27 -22.51 5.63
CA LEU A 406 8.77 -21.73 6.76
C LEU A 406 9.80 -20.65 6.36
N SER A 407 10.51 -20.84 5.25
CA SER A 407 11.55 -19.92 4.73
C SER A 407 11.02 -18.58 4.22
N ALA A 408 9.71 -18.46 3.96
CA ALA A 408 9.11 -17.22 3.49
C ALA A 408 9.41 -16.06 4.49
N GLN A 409 10.18 -15.06 4.05
CA GLN A 409 10.64 -13.94 4.89
C GLN A 409 11.41 -14.37 6.16
N ALA A 410 12.10 -15.51 6.11
CA ALA A 410 12.98 -16.00 7.16
C ALA A 410 14.36 -16.32 6.58
N THR A 411 15.35 -16.53 7.44
CA THR A 411 16.68 -16.98 7.02
C THR A 411 16.77 -18.50 7.12
N ASP A 412 17.52 -19.14 6.22
CA ASP A 412 17.66 -20.60 6.23
C ASP A 412 18.23 -21.10 7.58
N VAL A 413 19.09 -20.30 8.22
CA VAL A 413 19.61 -20.56 9.58
C VAL A 413 18.49 -20.58 10.64
N SER A 414 17.53 -19.65 10.58
CA SER A 414 16.43 -19.63 11.56
C SER A 414 15.46 -20.79 11.34
N VAL A 415 15.22 -21.16 10.07
CA VAL A 415 14.41 -22.33 9.71
C VAL A 415 15.08 -23.61 10.22
N ASN A 416 16.36 -23.83 9.92
CA ASN A 416 17.11 -25.02 10.34
C ASN A 416 17.12 -25.19 11.86
N LYS A 417 17.20 -24.10 12.63
CA LYS A 417 17.12 -24.15 14.10
C LYS A 417 15.76 -24.59 14.62
N ALA A 418 14.68 -24.20 13.94
CA ALA A 418 13.33 -24.60 14.31
C ALA A 418 13.04 -26.04 13.87
N THR A 419 13.38 -26.39 12.63
CA THR A 419 13.14 -27.73 12.07
C THR A 419 13.95 -28.81 12.79
N ALA A 420 15.17 -28.50 13.26
CA ALA A 420 15.96 -29.40 14.09
C ALA A 420 15.26 -29.83 15.40
N LYS A 421 14.32 -29.01 15.91
CA LYS A 421 13.50 -29.36 17.09
C LYS A 421 12.14 -29.96 16.70
N LEU A 422 11.57 -29.50 15.59
CA LEU A 422 10.25 -29.93 15.12
C LEU A 422 10.27 -31.33 14.53
N TYR A 423 11.18 -31.63 13.60
CA TYR A 423 11.20 -32.88 12.84
C TYR A 423 11.43 -34.14 13.69
N PRO A 424 12.22 -34.13 14.78
CA PRO A 424 12.29 -35.28 15.69
C PRO A 424 10.95 -35.66 16.34
N VAL A 425 10.01 -34.72 16.45
CA VAL A 425 8.70 -34.92 17.08
C VAL A 425 7.61 -35.13 16.03
N ALA A 426 7.69 -34.41 14.91
CA ALA A 426 6.72 -34.50 13.81
C ALA A 426 7.41 -34.24 12.46
N ASN A 427 7.59 -35.29 11.66
CA ASN A 427 8.17 -35.22 10.32
C ASN A 427 7.35 -35.94 9.22
N THR A 428 6.09 -36.27 9.51
CA THR A 428 5.13 -36.77 8.53
C THR A 428 3.84 -35.96 8.58
N PRO A 429 3.04 -35.90 7.50
CA PRO A 429 1.77 -35.17 7.51
C PRO A 429 0.84 -35.59 8.65
N ALA A 430 0.77 -36.89 8.95
CA ALA A 430 -0.06 -37.43 10.03
C ALA A 430 0.42 -36.96 11.42
N THR A 431 1.72 -37.08 11.71
CA THR A 431 2.29 -36.62 12.99
C THR A 431 2.19 -35.10 13.15
N MET A 432 2.36 -34.34 12.06
CA MET A 432 2.26 -32.88 12.06
C MET A 432 0.81 -32.43 12.31
N LEU A 433 -0.18 -33.11 11.73
CA LEU A 433 -1.59 -32.86 12.02
C LEU A 433 -1.96 -33.21 13.46
N ALA A 434 -1.46 -34.34 13.98
CA ALA A 434 -1.72 -34.75 15.36
C ALA A 434 -1.15 -33.76 16.38
N LEU A 435 -0.02 -33.12 16.06
CA LEU A 435 0.58 -32.06 16.87
C LEU A 435 -0.32 -30.80 16.94
N GLY A 436 -1.15 -30.58 15.92
CA GLY A 436 -2.10 -29.47 15.86
C GLY A 436 -1.44 -28.10 15.62
N VAL A 437 -2.27 -27.09 15.36
CA VAL A 437 -1.80 -25.73 15.04
C VAL A 437 -0.97 -25.15 16.20
N ASP A 438 -1.45 -25.27 17.43
CA ASP A 438 -0.79 -24.66 18.59
C ASP A 438 0.50 -25.39 18.98
N GLY A 439 0.55 -26.71 18.81
CA GLY A 439 1.79 -27.47 18.98
C GLY A 439 2.85 -27.04 17.96
N VAL A 440 2.49 -26.92 16.67
CA VAL A 440 3.41 -26.43 15.63
C VAL A 440 3.93 -25.03 15.98
N LYS A 441 3.04 -24.09 16.37
CA LYS A 441 3.42 -22.72 16.75
C LYS A 441 4.51 -22.70 17.81
N GLU A 442 4.48 -23.60 18.79
CA GLU A 442 5.47 -23.62 19.86
C GLU A 442 6.89 -23.91 19.37
N TYR A 443 7.04 -24.81 18.38
CA TYR A 443 8.34 -25.14 17.78
C TYR A 443 8.83 -24.05 16.80
N ILE A 444 7.92 -23.36 16.11
CA ILE A 444 8.28 -22.37 15.08
C ILE A 444 8.15 -20.91 15.55
N LYS A 445 7.87 -20.63 16.83
CA LYS A 445 7.66 -19.27 17.37
C LYS A 445 8.84 -18.31 17.15
N THR A 446 10.04 -18.83 16.91
CA THR A 446 11.23 -18.04 16.59
C THR A 446 11.26 -17.53 15.15
N ILE A 447 10.35 -18.00 14.29
CA ILE A 447 10.24 -17.63 12.88
C ILE A 447 9.16 -16.55 12.73
N GLY A 448 9.44 -15.50 11.94
CA GLY A 448 8.46 -14.47 11.62
C GLY A 448 7.21 -15.05 10.93
N LEU A 449 6.05 -14.49 11.23
CA LEU A 449 4.73 -14.93 10.71
C LEU A 449 4.35 -16.36 11.13
N PHE A 450 4.82 -16.83 12.30
CA PHE A 450 4.59 -18.21 12.73
C PHE A 450 3.11 -18.60 12.87
N ASN A 451 2.20 -17.67 13.19
CA ASN A 451 0.77 -17.97 13.31
C ASN A 451 0.17 -18.43 11.98
N SER A 452 0.30 -17.62 10.92
CA SER A 452 -0.21 -17.96 9.59
C SER A 452 0.57 -19.11 8.97
N LYS A 453 1.88 -19.23 9.24
CA LYS A 453 2.68 -20.37 8.80
C LYS A 453 2.22 -21.68 9.42
N ALA A 454 1.94 -21.72 10.73
CA ALA A 454 1.43 -22.93 11.39
C ALA A 454 0.08 -23.36 10.81
N GLU A 455 -0.83 -22.41 10.56
CA GLU A 455 -2.09 -22.71 9.89
C GLU A 455 -1.90 -23.28 8.48
N ASN A 456 -1.00 -22.70 7.68
CA ASN A 456 -0.69 -23.19 6.35
C ASN A 456 -0.06 -24.59 6.39
N VAL A 457 0.87 -24.84 7.31
CA VAL A 457 1.48 -26.17 7.50
C VAL A 457 0.39 -27.22 7.79
N ILE A 458 -0.50 -26.95 8.74
CA ILE A 458 -1.58 -27.88 9.11
C ILE A 458 -2.56 -28.09 7.94
N LYS A 459 -2.98 -27.03 7.25
CA LYS A 459 -3.85 -27.15 6.07
C LYS A 459 -3.19 -27.96 4.95
N THR A 460 -1.90 -27.71 4.68
CA THR A 460 -1.11 -28.49 3.72
C THR A 460 -1.06 -29.96 4.12
N CYS A 461 -0.76 -30.28 5.38
CA CYS A 461 -0.72 -31.68 5.83
C CYS A 461 -2.09 -32.37 5.66
N ARG A 462 -3.19 -31.66 5.91
CA ARG A 462 -4.56 -32.18 5.67
C ARG A 462 -4.79 -32.50 4.19
N MET A 463 -4.46 -31.56 3.30
CA MET A 463 -4.60 -31.78 1.86
C MET A 463 -3.71 -32.91 1.36
N LEU A 464 -2.50 -33.06 1.89
CA LEU A 464 -1.62 -34.18 1.52
C LEU A 464 -2.26 -35.52 1.89
N LEU A 465 -2.83 -35.66 3.08
CA LEU A 465 -3.50 -36.91 3.49
C LEU A 465 -4.79 -37.16 2.68
N GLU A 466 -5.62 -36.15 2.48
CA GLU A 466 -6.95 -36.30 1.86
C GLU A 466 -6.86 -36.48 0.33
N LEU A 467 -5.97 -35.73 -0.34
CA LEU A 467 -5.92 -35.64 -1.80
C LEU A 467 -4.73 -36.37 -2.43
N HIS A 468 -3.66 -36.61 -1.67
CA HIS A 468 -2.39 -37.12 -2.19
C HIS A 468 -1.85 -38.34 -1.43
N GLY A 469 -2.68 -39.00 -0.61
CA GLY A 469 -2.31 -40.23 0.10
C GLY A 469 -1.19 -40.05 1.14
N GLY A 470 -0.90 -38.83 1.57
CA GLY A 470 0.17 -38.49 2.50
C GLY A 470 1.54 -38.25 1.86
N GLU A 471 1.63 -38.26 0.53
CA GLU A 471 2.87 -37.99 -0.20
C GLU A 471 2.87 -36.58 -0.81
N VAL A 472 4.07 -36.01 -1.00
CA VAL A 472 4.23 -34.72 -1.68
C VAL A 472 4.10 -34.94 -3.19
N PRO A 473 3.14 -34.28 -3.88
CA PRO A 473 2.89 -34.55 -5.29
C PRO A 473 4.04 -34.06 -6.18
N GLU A 474 4.48 -34.91 -7.11
CA GLU A 474 5.41 -34.56 -8.20
C GLU A 474 4.72 -33.82 -9.36
N ASP A 475 3.81 -32.91 -9.04
CA ASP A 475 3.12 -32.06 -10.03
C ASP A 475 3.11 -30.61 -9.57
N ARG A 476 3.47 -29.70 -10.48
CA ARG A 476 3.56 -28.28 -10.16
C ARG A 476 2.21 -27.68 -9.81
N ALA A 477 1.14 -28.03 -10.53
CA ALA A 477 -0.18 -27.46 -10.29
C ALA A 477 -0.75 -27.95 -8.95
N ALA A 478 -0.55 -29.23 -8.61
CA ALA A 478 -0.88 -29.79 -7.32
C ALA A 478 -0.11 -29.11 -6.17
N LEU A 479 1.19 -28.86 -6.34
CA LEU A 479 1.98 -28.12 -5.35
C LEU A 479 1.49 -26.67 -5.19
N GLU A 480 1.20 -25.95 -6.29
CA GLU A 480 0.69 -24.56 -6.26
C GLU A 480 -0.72 -24.46 -5.62
N ALA A 481 -1.49 -25.55 -5.58
CA ALA A 481 -2.77 -25.60 -4.88
C ALA A 481 -2.61 -25.64 -3.34
N LEU A 482 -1.42 -25.97 -2.83
CA LEU A 482 -1.17 -26.06 -1.39
C LEU A 482 -1.07 -24.66 -0.76
N PRO A 483 -1.67 -24.44 0.44
CA PRO A 483 -1.64 -23.15 1.12
C PRO A 483 -0.22 -22.62 1.37
N GLY A 484 0.06 -21.43 0.86
CA GLY A 484 1.37 -20.78 1.01
C GLY A 484 2.44 -21.24 0.01
N VAL A 485 2.11 -22.14 -0.92
CA VAL A 485 3.00 -22.58 -1.99
C VAL A 485 2.68 -21.81 -3.27
N GLY A 486 3.54 -20.86 -3.63
CA GLY A 486 3.51 -20.22 -4.95
C GLY A 486 4.38 -20.96 -5.97
N ARG A 487 4.31 -20.53 -7.24
CA ARG A 487 5.12 -21.08 -8.36
C ARG A 487 6.60 -21.28 -8.05
N LYS A 488 7.23 -20.27 -7.43
CA LYS A 488 8.65 -20.36 -7.04
C LYS A 488 8.90 -21.54 -6.11
N THR A 489 8.07 -21.66 -5.08
CA THR A 489 8.18 -22.69 -4.05
C THR A 489 7.96 -24.08 -4.65
N ALA A 490 6.96 -24.24 -5.51
CA ALA A 490 6.73 -25.49 -6.25
C ALA A 490 7.96 -25.89 -7.09
N ASN A 491 8.53 -24.94 -7.85
CA ASN A 491 9.73 -25.21 -8.65
C ASN A 491 10.96 -25.58 -7.80
N VAL A 492 11.13 -24.99 -6.60
CA VAL A 492 12.22 -25.35 -5.69
C VAL A 492 12.06 -26.77 -5.16
N VAL A 493 10.84 -27.15 -4.77
CA VAL A 493 10.53 -28.51 -4.28
C VAL A 493 10.75 -29.54 -5.40
N LEU A 494 10.20 -29.30 -6.60
CA LEU A 494 10.37 -30.18 -7.76
C LEU A 494 11.85 -30.38 -8.13
N ASN A 495 12.64 -29.30 -8.14
CA ASN A 495 14.05 -29.39 -8.47
C ASN A 495 14.86 -30.14 -7.39
N THR A 496 14.66 -29.79 -6.12
CA THR A 496 15.55 -30.24 -5.04
C THR A 496 15.18 -31.62 -4.50
N ALA A 497 13.89 -31.93 -4.36
CA ALA A 497 13.44 -33.23 -3.86
C ALA A 497 13.36 -34.28 -4.96
N PHE A 498 12.96 -33.88 -6.18
CA PHE A 498 12.63 -34.82 -7.26
C PHE A 498 13.56 -34.70 -8.48
N GLY A 499 14.55 -33.80 -8.46
CA GLY A 499 15.55 -33.68 -9.54
C GLY A 499 14.99 -33.10 -10.85
N TRP A 500 13.84 -32.43 -10.82
CA TRP A 500 13.26 -31.87 -12.03
C TRP A 500 14.13 -30.72 -12.58
N PRO A 501 14.23 -30.56 -13.92
CA PRO A 501 15.04 -29.51 -14.54
C PRO A 501 14.36 -28.12 -14.52
N THR A 502 13.76 -27.76 -13.39
CA THR A 502 13.10 -26.48 -13.15
C THR A 502 14.06 -25.49 -12.50
N ILE A 503 14.10 -24.25 -13.01
CA ILE A 503 15.02 -23.22 -12.51
C ILE A 503 14.20 -22.09 -11.89
N ALA A 504 13.98 -22.15 -10.57
CA ALA A 504 13.27 -21.10 -9.86
C ALA A 504 14.12 -19.81 -9.80
N VAL A 505 13.56 -18.66 -10.17
CA VAL A 505 14.29 -17.39 -10.15
C VAL A 505 13.91 -16.59 -8.91
N ASP A 506 14.91 -16.25 -8.10
CA ASP A 506 14.76 -15.37 -6.93
C ASP A 506 15.51 -14.04 -7.12
N THR A 507 15.61 -13.23 -6.07
CA THR A 507 16.33 -11.94 -6.13
C THR A 507 17.84 -12.09 -6.31
N HIS A 508 18.43 -13.22 -5.89
CA HIS A 508 19.85 -13.52 -6.10
C HIS A 508 20.10 -13.89 -7.56
N ILE A 509 19.37 -14.87 -8.08
CA ILE A 509 19.48 -15.34 -9.47
C ILE A 509 19.12 -14.22 -10.44
N PHE A 510 18.04 -13.47 -10.19
CA PHE A 510 17.67 -12.31 -11.01
C PHE A 510 18.80 -11.29 -11.10
N ARG A 511 19.47 -10.99 -9.98
CA ARG A 511 20.61 -10.07 -9.94
C ARG A 511 21.83 -10.65 -10.67
N VAL A 512 22.17 -11.92 -10.42
CA VAL A 512 23.32 -12.59 -11.06
C VAL A 512 23.14 -12.63 -12.57
N CYS A 513 21.98 -13.08 -13.06
CA CYS A 513 21.67 -13.19 -14.48
C CYS A 513 21.73 -11.84 -15.21
N ASN A 514 21.26 -10.77 -14.56
CA ASN A 514 21.31 -9.43 -15.13
C ASN A 514 22.71 -8.80 -15.06
N ARG A 515 23.47 -8.97 -13.98
CA ARG A 515 24.83 -8.42 -13.89
C ARG A 515 25.79 -9.09 -14.87
N THR A 516 25.77 -10.43 -14.91
CA THR A 516 26.65 -11.24 -15.77
C THR A 516 26.25 -11.22 -17.25
N GLN A 517 25.03 -10.76 -17.58
CA GLN A 517 24.38 -10.94 -18.88
C GLN A 517 24.13 -12.41 -19.28
N PHE A 518 24.21 -13.35 -18.32
CA PHE A 518 23.94 -14.78 -18.55
C PHE A 518 22.53 -15.00 -19.12
N ALA A 519 21.52 -14.42 -18.46
CA ALA A 519 20.11 -14.47 -18.85
C ALA A 519 19.39 -13.17 -18.45
N ALA A 520 19.85 -12.03 -18.98
CA ALA A 520 19.26 -10.72 -18.63
C ALA A 520 17.77 -10.61 -19.06
N GLY A 521 16.96 -9.99 -18.20
CA GLY A 521 15.51 -9.82 -18.35
C GLY A 521 14.95 -8.75 -17.39
N LYS A 522 13.82 -8.13 -17.74
CA LYS A 522 13.24 -7.01 -16.97
C LYS A 522 12.45 -7.46 -15.75
N ASN A 523 11.93 -8.67 -15.76
CA ASN A 523 11.15 -9.28 -14.70
C ASN A 523 11.56 -10.75 -14.51
N VAL A 524 11.03 -11.37 -13.45
CA VAL A 524 11.38 -12.74 -13.04
C VAL A 524 11.00 -13.74 -14.14
N GLU A 525 9.83 -13.59 -14.75
CA GLU A 525 9.35 -14.51 -15.79
C GLU A 525 10.26 -14.51 -17.02
N GLN A 526 10.72 -13.34 -17.47
CA GLN A 526 11.63 -13.25 -18.62
C GLN A 526 12.99 -13.89 -18.33
N VAL A 527 13.50 -13.77 -17.10
CA VAL A 527 14.76 -14.41 -16.71
C VAL A 527 14.60 -15.92 -16.65
N GLU A 528 13.50 -16.42 -16.07
CA GLU A 528 13.19 -17.85 -16.00
C GLU A 528 13.06 -18.48 -17.40
N GLU A 529 12.25 -17.88 -18.27
CA GLU A 529 12.05 -18.35 -19.64
C GLU A 529 13.39 -18.37 -20.42
N LYS A 530 14.23 -17.36 -20.22
CA LYS A 530 15.53 -17.27 -20.87
C LYS A 530 16.51 -18.30 -20.32
N LEU A 531 16.54 -18.55 -19.00
CA LEU A 531 17.36 -19.60 -18.40
C LEU A 531 17.01 -20.97 -18.97
N LEU A 532 15.71 -21.30 -19.09
CA LEU A 532 15.27 -22.57 -19.68
C LEU A 532 15.69 -22.75 -21.14
N LYS A 533 15.85 -21.65 -21.89
CA LYS A 533 16.32 -21.65 -23.29
C LYS A 533 17.83 -21.72 -23.44
N VAL A 534 18.59 -21.03 -22.58
CA VAL A 534 20.05 -20.85 -22.77
C VAL A 534 20.91 -21.84 -21.97
N VAL A 535 20.35 -22.50 -20.95
CA VAL A 535 21.06 -23.50 -20.15
C VAL A 535 20.93 -24.87 -20.85
N PRO A 536 22.05 -25.53 -21.22
CA PRO A 536 22.02 -26.88 -21.77
C PRO A 536 21.41 -27.89 -20.80
N ALA A 537 20.76 -28.93 -21.33
CA ALA A 537 20.02 -29.92 -20.53
C ALA A 537 20.85 -30.54 -19.38
N GLU A 538 22.13 -30.84 -19.64
CA GLU A 538 23.09 -31.39 -18.66
C GLU A 538 23.19 -30.55 -17.38
N PHE A 539 23.09 -29.22 -17.49
CA PHE A 539 23.30 -28.31 -16.36
C PHE A 539 21.99 -27.87 -15.69
N LYS A 540 20.82 -28.23 -16.23
CA LYS A 540 19.54 -27.62 -15.81
C LYS A 540 19.16 -27.91 -14.36
N VAL A 541 19.44 -29.12 -13.88
CA VAL A 541 19.08 -29.53 -12.51
C VAL A 541 19.84 -28.71 -11.48
N ASP A 542 21.15 -28.58 -11.66
CA ASP A 542 22.03 -27.92 -10.69
C ASP A 542 22.14 -26.39 -10.87
N CYS A 543 21.73 -25.88 -12.04
CA CYS A 543 21.84 -24.46 -12.39
C CYS A 543 21.21 -23.53 -11.35
N HIS A 544 20.04 -23.91 -10.80
CA HIS A 544 19.38 -23.14 -9.76
C HIS A 544 20.30 -22.94 -8.55
N HIS A 545 20.84 -24.02 -8.00
CA HIS A 545 21.66 -24.01 -6.79
C HIS A 545 23.02 -23.33 -7.01
N TRP A 546 23.65 -23.48 -8.18
CA TRP A 546 24.85 -22.73 -8.49
C TRP A 546 24.62 -21.22 -8.51
N LEU A 547 23.57 -20.76 -9.18
CA LEU A 547 23.31 -19.33 -9.34
C LEU A 547 22.88 -18.67 -8.02
N ILE A 548 22.08 -19.34 -7.20
CA ILE A 548 21.66 -18.81 -5.89
C ILE A 548 22.85 -18.71 -4.93
N LEU A 549 23.68 -19.75 -4.81
CA LEU A 549 24.86 -19.75 -3.94
C LEU A 549 25.88 -18.69 -4.40
N HIS A 550 26.11 -18.59 -5.70
CA HIS A 550 26.99 -17.56 -6.27
C HIS A 550 26.44 -16.15 -5.99
N GLY A 551 25.14 -15.94 -6.15
CA GLY A 551 24.49 -14.66 -5.83
C GLY A 551 24.49 -14.32 -4.34
N ARG A 552 24.45 -15.32 -3.47
CA ARG A 552 24.43 -15.17 -2.01
C ARG A 552 25.81 -14.86 -1.42
N TYR A 553 26.86 -15.52 -1.90
CA TYR A 553 28.20 -15.46 -1.29
C TYR A 553 29.21 -14.60 -2.05
N THR A 554 29.05 -14.46 -3.37
CA THR A 554 30.04 -13.77 -4.23
C THR A 554 29.43 -12.52 -4.86
N CYS A 555 28.36 -12.66 -5.65
CA CYS A 555 27.69 -11.57 -6.35
C CYS A 555 26.62 -10.89 -5.46
N ILE A 556 27.05 -10.44 -4.28
CA ILE A 556 26.18 -9.80 -3.28
C ILE A 556 25.61 -8.46 -3.77
N ALA A 557 24.45 -8.06 -3.22
CA ALA A 557 23.73 -6.87 -3.67
C ALA A 557 24.55 -5.58 -3.50
N ARG A 558 25.14 -5.39 -2.32
CA ARG A 558 25.99 -4.24 -1.97
C ARG A 558 27.46 -4.66 -2.03
N LYS A 559 28.26 -3.99 -2.86
CA LYS A 559 29.71 -4.25 -3.06
C LYS A 559 30.00 -5.72 -3.42
N PRO A 560 29.70 -6.19 -4.65
CA PRO A 560 29.99 -7.57 -5.07
C PRO A 560 31.48 -7.88 -4.94
N ARG A 561 31.82 -9.13 -4.59
CA ARG A 561 33.21 -9.58 -4.41
C ARG A 561 33.84 -9.94 -5.76
N CYS A 562 33.96 -8.96 -6.67
CA CYS A 562 34.46 -9.22 -8.03
C CYS A 562 35.90 -9.72 -8.02
N GLY A 563 36.78 -9.17 -7.18
CA GLY A 563 38.18 -9.60 -7.09
C GLY A 563 38.42 -11.06 -6.66
N SER A 564 37.43 -11.74 -6.07
CA SER A 564 37.50 -13.17 -5.72
C SER A 564 36.46 -14.02 -6.46
N CYS A 565 35.91 -13.51 -7.56
CA CYS A 565 34.86 -14.19 -8.32
C CYS A 565 35.46 -15.15 -9.36
N ILE A 566 35.06 -16.42 -9.31
CA ILE A 566 35.53 -17.48 -10.23
C ILE A 566 35.12 -17.30 -11.70
N ILE A 567 34.18 -16.39 -11.97
CA ILE A 567 33.69 -16.06 -13.33
C ILE A 567 33.89 -14.57 -13.66
N GLU A 568 34.81 -13.90 -12.98
CA GLU A 568 35.07 -12.46 -13.14
C GLU A 568 35.38 -12.08 -14.60
N ASP A 569 36.28 -12.81 -15.24
CA ASP A 569 36.76 -12.62 -16.62
C ASP A 569 35.65 -12.84 -17.67
N LEU A 570 34.70 -13.72 -17.35
CA LEU A 570 33.56 -14.04 -18.22
C LEU A 570 32.37 -13.10 -18.01
N CYS A 571 32.31 -12.44 -16.85
CA CYS A 571 31.23 -11.57 -16.43
C CYS A 571 31.24 -10.23 -17.19
N GLU A 572 30.11 -9.90 -17.83
CA GLU A 572 29.96 -8.66 -18.62
C GLU A 572 29.45 -7.46 -17.80
N PHE A 573 29.59 -7.52 -16.48
CA PHE A 573 29.22 -6.42 -15.58
C PHE A 573 30.20 -5.25 -15.72
N LYS A 574 29.70 -4.03 -15.97
CA LYS A 574 30.55 -2.84 -16.23
C LYS A 574 31.11 -2.20 -14.95
N GLU A 575 30.40 -2.31 -13.82
CA GLU A 575 30.76 -1.66 -12.55
C GLU A 575 31.41 -2.65 -11.57
N LYS A 576 32.44 -3.36 -12.03
CA LYS A 576 33.19 -4.31 -11.19
C LYS A 576 33.90 -3.56 -10.06
N VAL A 577 33.95 -4.19 -8.89
CA VAL A 577 34.58 -3.61 -7.70
C VAL A 577 35.89 -4.35 -7.47
N GLU A 578 37.00 -3.64 -7.59
CA GLU A 578 38.31 -4.15 -7.16
C GLU A 578 38.31 -4.33 -5.63
N ALA A 579 38.93 -5.41 -5.17
CA ALA A 579 38.90 -5.86 -3.77
C ALA A 579 39.39 -4.77 -2.80
#